data_AF-A0A8C7ZET4-F1
#
_entry.id   AF-A0A8C7ZET4-F1
#
_cell.length_a   1.000
_cell.length_b   1.000
_cell.length_c   1.000
_cell.angle_alpha   90.00
_cell.angle_beta   90.00
_cell.angle_gamma   90.00
#
_symmetry.space_group_name_H-M   'P 1'
#
loop_
_entity.id
_entity.type
_entity.pdbx_description
1 polymer ?
#
loop_
_entity_poly.entity_id
_entity_poly.type
_entity_poly.pdbx_seq_one_letter_code
_entity_poly.pdbx_strand_id
1 'polypeptide(L)'
;SLPFLPFFPFPSGPTPKIFKHDGTDLVSCRFSNVDMSSQEAYELAVRGLLGPDGKSAPILTGLRCVHFQPPSFTLEVQCLNETQKYLRKVVHEIGLELRSTAVCKHVRRTRDGLFTSRQALTRNQWSAADVLQAVQQHRCTEQTEKTARQRSEESPRRTCSTEKAKRTSTGK
;
A
#
# COMPACT_ATOMS: atom_id res chain seq x y z
N SER A 1 11.02 -9.36 21.11
CA SER A 1 12.32 -8.91 20.59
C SER A 1 12.19 -8.69 19.10
N LEU A 2 12.12 -7.43 18.66
CA LEU A 2 12.15 -7.09 17.23
C LEU A 2 13.59 -7.35 16.74
N PRO A 3 13.80 -8.09 15.63
CA PRO A 3 15.13 -8.25 15.08
C PRO A 3 15.56 -6.90 14.50
N PHE A 4 16.65 -6.37 15.05
CA PHE A 4 17.40 -5.25 14.52
C PHE A 4 17.78 -5.60 13.07
N LEU A 5 17.21 -4.92 12.08
CA LEU A 5 17.62 -5.10 10.69
C LEU A 5 19.10 -4.67 10.58
N PRO A 6 19.98 -5.49 9.97
CA PRO A 6 21.37 -5.12 9.80
C PRO A 6 21.43 -3.90 8.89
N PHE A 7 22.02 -2.82 9.41
CA PHE A 7 22.34 -1.62 8.66
C PHE A 7 23.48 -1.97 7.69
N PHE A 8 23.13 -2.48 6.50
CA PHE A 8 24.13 -2.70 5.46
C PHE A 8 24.60 -1.37 4.89
N PRO A 9 25.92 -1.18 4.68
CA PRO A 9 26.44 -0.03 3.96
C PRO A 9 25.98 -0.17 2.50
N PHE A 10 24.98 0.63 2.10
CA PHE A 10 24.54 0.65 0.72
C PHE A 10 25.73 1.05 -0.18
N PRO A 11 26.04 0.28 -1.24
CA PRO A 11 26.94 0.76 -2.29
C PRO A 11 26.37 2.07 -2.85
N SER A 12 27.25 2.95 -3.34
CA SER A 12 27.03 4.38 -3.67
C SER A 12 26.01 4.67 -4.80
N GLY A 13 24.86 4.01 -4.78
CA GLY A 13 23.74 4.14 -5.71
C GLY A 13 22.57 4.91 -5.10
N PRO A 14 21.55 5.24 -5.92
CA PRO A 14 20.37 5.97 -5.46
C PRO A 14 19.61 5.13 -4.43
N THR A 15 19.44 5.64 -3.21
CA THR A 15 18.65 4.99 -2.17
C THR A 15 17.20 4.82 -2.66
N PRO A 16 16.62 3.61 -2.58
CA PRO A 16 15.26 3.36 -3.05
C PRO A 16 14.25 4.25 -2.32
N LYS A 17 13.33 4.86 -3.10
CA LYS A 17 12.29 5.78 -2.59
C LYS A 17 11.31 5.12 -1.60
N ILE A 18 11.30 3.78 -1.50
CA ILE A 18 10.47 2.98 -0.59
C ILE A 18 10.75 3.28 0.90
N PHE A 19 11.90 3.88 1.24
CA PHE A 19 12.20 4.22 2.63
C PHE A 19 11.54 5.54 3.12
N LYS A 20 10.70 6.19 2.31
CA LYS A 20 10.04 7.43 2.69
C LYS A 20 8.52 7.32 2.54
N HIS A 21 7.86 7.33 3.69
CA HIS A 21 6.42 7.46 3.96
C HIS A 21 5.61 6.18 4.17
N ASP A 22 5.15 6.07 5.43
CA ASP A 22 4.00 5.31 5.92
C ASP A 22 4.21 3.78 6.03
N GLY A 23 4.25 3.26 7.26
CA GLY A 23 4.73 1.92 7.64
C GLY A 23 4.05 0.68 7.03
N THR A 24 3.21 0.85 6.01
CA THR A 24 2.72 -0.20 5.10
C THR A 24 3.84 -0.86 4.28
N ASP A 25 4.95 -0.16 4.02
CA ASP A 25 6.00 -0.63 3.11
C ASP A 25 6.91 -1.72 3.72
N LEU A 26 7.07 -1.72 5.05
CA LEU A 26 7.80 -2.78 5.77
C LEU A 26 7.05 -4.12 5.74
N VAL A 27 5.72 -4.06 5.70
CA VAL A 27 4.87 -5.26 5.57
C VAL A 27 5.08 -5.87 4.19
N SER A 28 5.17 -5.05 3.14
CA SER A 28 5.36 -5.48 1.75
C SER A 28 6.62 -6.33 1.54
N CYS A 29 7.77 -5.91 2.08
CA CYS A 29 9.04 -6.65 1.98
C CYS A 29 9.01 -8.04 2.62
N ARG A 30 8.24 -8.24 3.69
CA ARG A 30 8.26 -9.53 4.41
C ARG A 30 7.52 -10.64 3.67
N PHE A 31 6.69 -10.29 2.70
CA PHE A 31 5.87 -11.24 1.96
C PHE A 31 6.27 -11.35 0.48
N SER A 32 7.41 -10.76 0.09
CA SER A 32 7.99 -10.97 -1.24
C SER A 32 8.59 -12.36 -1.37
N ASN A 33 8.51 -12.95 -2.56
CA ASN A 33 9.05 -14.27 -2.88
C ASN A 33 10.55 -14.25 -3.23
N VAL A 34 11.27 -13.21 -2.79
CA VAL A 34 12.67 -12.95 -3.12
C VAL A 34 13.45 -12.83 -1.82
N ASP A 35 14.67 -13.36 -1.79
CA ASP A 35 15.56 -13.17 -0.65
C ASP A 35 15.91 -11.68 -0.51
N MET A 36 15.57 -11.09 0.64
CA MET A 36 15.82 -9.68 0.93
C MET A 36 17.30 -9.29 0.94
N SER A 37 18.20 -10.27 1.06
CA SER A 37 19.65 -10.05 0.98
C SER A 37 20.19 -10.03 -0.46
N SER A 38 19.38 -10.43 -1.44
CA SER A 38 19.78 -10.55 -2.83
C SER A 38 19.81 -9.21 -3.56
N GLN A 39 20.65 -9.14 -4.60
CA GLN A 39 20.66 -8.03 -5.55
C GLN A 39 19.30 -7.85 -6.25
N GLU A 40 18.56 -8.94 -6.47
CA GLU A 40 17.22 -8.91 -7.08
C GLU A 40 16.23 -8.13 -6.21
N ALA A 41 16.21 -8.35 -4.90
CA ALA A 41 15.36 -7.60 -3.98
C ALA A 41 15.67 -6.10 -3.99
N TYR A 42 16.95 -5.73 -4.10
CA TYR A 42 17.35 -4.33 -4.24
C TYR A 42 16.82 -3.71 -5.53
N GLU A 43 16.94 -4.40 -6.66
CA GLU A 43 16.44 -3.90 -7.94
C GLU A 43 14.92 -3.72 -7.94
N LEU A 44 14.18 -4.67 -7.36
CA LEU A 44 12.74 -4.56 -7.17
C LEU A 44 12.38 -3.38 -6.26
N ALA A 45 13.14 -3.17 -5.18
CA ALA A 45 12.93 -2.04 -4.27
C ALA A 45 13.17 -0.69 -4.95
N VAL A 46 14.24 -0.56 -5.74
CA VAL A 46 14.53 0.68 -6.48
C VAL A 46 13.43 0.98 -7.50
N ARG A 47 12.85 -0.07 -8.12
CA ARG A 47 11.76 0.04 -9.08
C ARG A 47 10.37 0.23 -8.44
N GLY A 48 10.24 0.10 -7.12
CA GLY A 48 8.93 0.15 -6.45
C GLY A 48 8.06 -1.09 -6.69
N LEU A 49 8.65 -2.20 -7.10
CA LEU A 49 7.97 -3.46 -7.45
C LEU A 49 8.09 -4.53 -6.36
N LEU A 50 8.65 -4.16 -5.20
CA LEU A 50 8.81 -5.08 -4.09
C LEU A 50 7.49 -5.22 -3.33
N GLY A 51 6.78 -6.31 -3.61
CA GLY A 51 5.41 -6.56 -3.18
C GLY A 51 5.17 -8.01 -2.79
N PRO A 52 4.09 -8.28 -2.03
CA PRO A 52 3.61 -9.63 -1.85
C PRO A 52 3.25 -10.25 -3.21
N ASP A 53 3.81 -11.43 -3.46
CA ASP A 53 3.49 -12.22 -4.66
C ASP A 53 2.05 -12.75 -4.54
N GLY A 54 1.37 -12.99 -5.67
CA GLY A 54 -0.02 -13.45 -5.72
C GLY A 54 -0.26 -14.82 -5.08
N LYS A 55 0.81 -15.51 -4.65
CA LYS A 55 0.79 -16.81 -3.95
C LYS A 55 1.08 -16.70 -2.45
N SER A 56 1.23 -15.49 -1.89
CA SER A 56 1.51 -15.33 -0.47
C SER A 56 0.31 -15.80 0.38
N ALA A 57 0.59 -16.18 1.64
CA ALA A 57 -0.47 -16.33 2.63
C ALA A 57 -1.26 -15.01 2.78
N PRO A 58 -2.49 -15.03 3.33
CA PRO A 58 -3.26 -13.82 3.54
C PRO A 58 -2.54 -12.82 4.45
N ILE A 59 -2.52 -11.56 4.03
CA ILE A 59 -1.82 -10.48 4.74
C ILE A 59 -2.84 -9.45 5.17
N LEU A 60 -2.88 -9.17 6.47
CA LEU A 60 -3.63 -8.06 7.03
C LEU A 60 -2.73 -6.81 7.02
N THR A 61 -3.02 -5.87 6.12
CA THR A 61 -2.24 -4.62 5.99
C THR A 61 -2.79 -3.49 6.85
N GLY A 62 -4.08 -3.56 7.21
CA GLY A 62 -4.72 -2.56 8.05
C GLY A 62 -5.98 -3.08 8.73
N LEU A 63 -6.24 -2.60 9.94
CA LEU A 63 -7.40 -2.97 10.74
C LEU A 63 -7.89 -1.75 11.53
N ARG A 64 -9.16 -1.40 11.37
CA ARG A 64 -9.77 -0.25 12.06
C ARG A 64 -11.15 -0.60 12.56
N CYS A 65 -11.46 -0.26 13.80
CA CYS A 65 -12.83 -0.29 14.30
C CYS A 65 -13.55 0.98 13.84
N VAL A 66 -14.59 0.84 13.02
CA VAL A 66 -15.36 1.97 12.47
C VAL A 66 -16.64 2.24 13.25
N HIS A 67 -17.20 1.21 13.89
CA HIS A 67 -18.37 1.33 14.75
C HIS A 67 -18.25 0.35 15.90
N PHE A 68 -18.54 0.80 17.11
CA PHE A 68 -18.52 -0.03 18.31
C PHE A 68 -19.75 0.27 19.16
N GLN A 69 -20.65 -0.70 19.23
CA GLN A 69 -21.86 -0.63 20.04
C GLN A 69 -22.15 -2.03 20.59
N PRO A 70 -21.57 -2.39 21.75
CA PRO A 70 -21.70 -3.72 22.32
C PRO A 70 -23.15 -4.24 22.30
N PRO A 71 -23.38 -5.51 21.91
CA PRO A 71 -22.40 -6.53 21.54
C PRO A 71 -21.93 -6.47 20.07
N SER A 72 -22.33 -5.46 19.30
CA SER A 72 -22.05 -5.34 17.87
C SER A 72 -20.89 -4.39 17.58
N PHE A 73 -20.04 -4.76 16.64
CA PHE A 73 -18.97 -3.88 16.17
C PHE A 73 -18.75 -4.10 14.68
N THR A 74 -18.17 -3.10 14.01
CA THR A 74 -17.84 -3.15 12.59
C THR A 74 -16.36 -2.83 12.43
N LEU A 75 -15.66 -3.70 11.71
CA LEU A 75 -14.26 -3.54 11.37
C LEU A 75 -14.13 -3.21 9.90
N GLU A 76 -13.31 -2.21 9.60
CA GLU A 76 -12.74 -2.02 8.28
C GLU A 76 -11.40 -2.75 8.24
N VAL A 77 -11.25 -3.60 7.23
CA VAL A 77 -10.10 -4.49 7.08
C VAL A 77 -9.46 -4.23 5.73
N GLN A 78 -8.16 -3.96 5.72
CA GLN A 78 -7.34 -3.92 4.53
C GLN A 78 -6.47 -5.19 4.52
N CYS A 79 -6.60 -5.96 3.44
CA CYS A 79 -5.97 -7.26 3.35
C CYS A 79 -5.66 -7.64 1.90
N LEU A 80 -4.65 -8.48 1.72
CA LEU A 80 -4.18 -9.02 0.44
C LEU A 80 -4.25 -10.55 0.47
N ASN A 81 -4.50 -11.17 -0.68
CA ASN A 81 -4.55 -12.63 -0.85
C ASN A 81 -5.47 -13.33 0.16
N GLU A 82 -6.60 -12.70 0.46
CA GLU A 82 -7.47 -13.06 1.57
C GLU A 82 -8.64 -13.98 1.18
N THR A 83 -9.12 -14.79 2.13
CA THR A 83 -10.30 -15.65 1.96
C THR A 83 -11.38 -15.33 2.99
N GLN A 84 -12.67 -15.48 2.67
CA GLN A 84 -13.75 -15.24 3.66
C GLN A 84 -13.58 -16.01 4.99
N LYS A 85 -12.88 -17.16 4.96
CA LYS A 85 -12.56 -17.95 6.14
C LYS A 85 -11.56 -17.26 7.07
N TYR A 86 -10.56 -16.56 6.54
CA TYR A 86 -9.58 -15.87 7.36
C TYR A 86 -10.20 -14.62 8.01
N LEU A 87 -11.05 -13.84 7.32
CA LEU A 87 -11.77 -12.73 7.95
C LEU A 87 -12.62 -13.20 9.13
N ARG A 88 -13.29 -14.36 9.00
CA ARG A 88 -14.01 -15.00 10.11
C ARG A 88 -13.08 -15.40 11.25
N LYS A 89 -11.89 -15.93 10.93
CA LYS A 89 -10.87 -16.27 11.93
C LYS A 89 -10.41 -15.02 12.67
N VAL A 90 -10.09 -13.92 11.97
CA VAL A 90 -9.68 -12.66 12.61
C VAL A 90 -10.72 -12.17 13.62
N VAL A 91 -12.01 -12.19 13.26
CA VAL A 91 -13.09 -11.83 14.18
C VAL A 91 -13.13 -12.76 15.39
N HIS A 92 -12.93 -14.06 15.18
CA HIS A 92 -12.90 -15.04 16.26
C HIS A 92 -11.73 -14.80 17.22
N GLU A 93 -10.51 -14.60 16.70
CA GLU A 93 -9.32 -14.30 17.52
C GLU A 93 -9.51 -13.02 18.35
N ILE A 94 -10.14 -11.98 17.79
CA ILE A 94 -10.48 -10.76 18.53
C ILE A 94 -11.44 -11.08 19.70
N GLY A 95 -12.44 -11.94 19.46
CA GLY A 95 -13.33 -12.40 20.51
C GLY A 95 -12.58 -13.09 21.64
N LEU A 96 -11.66 -14.00 21.31
CA LEU A 96 -10.84 -14.73 22.28
C LEU A 96 -9.94 -13.78 23.09
N GLU A 97 -9.28 -12.83 22.43
CA GLU A 97 -8.42 -11.85 23.09
C GLU A 97 -9.20 -10.99 24.10
N LEU A 98 -10.46 -10.70 23.78
CA LEU A 98 -11.38 -9.98 24.68
C LEU A 98 -12.06 -10.88 25.72
N ARG A 99 -11.65 -12.14 25.86
CA ARG A 99 -12.26 -13.15 26.76
C ARG A 99 -13.76 -13.32 26.53
N SER A 100 -14.17 -13.26 25.27
CA SER A 100 -15.55 -13.35 24.83
C SER A 100 -15.68 -14.28 23.62
N THR A 101 -16.87 -14.33 23.04
CA THR A 101 -17.11 -15.00 21.76
C THR A 101 -17.57 -13.96 20.74
N ALA A 102 -16.96 -14.00 19.56
CA ALA A 102 -17.32 -13.12 18.46
C ALA A 102 -17.60 -13.95 17.22
N VAL A 103 -18.68 -13.61 16.52
CA VAL A 103 -19.10 -14.26 15.28
C VAL A 103 -19.30 -13.21 14.19
N CYS A 104 -18.80 -13.50 13.00
CA CYS A 104 -18.94 -12.60 11.87
C CYS A 104 -20.35 -12.72 11.27
N LYS A 105 -21.15 -11.64 11.34
CA LYS A 105 -22.52 -11.61 10.80
C LYS A 105 -22.57 -11.28 9.31
N HIS A 106 -21.72 -10.35 8.86
CA HIS A 106 -21.70 -9.88 7.48
C HIS A 106 -20.28 -9.52 7.07
N VAL A 107 -19.95 -9.80 5.81
CA VAL A 107 -18.70 -9.40 5.17
C VAL A 107 -19.05 -8.73 3.86
N ARG A 108 -18.55 -7.52 3.65
CA ARG A 108 -18.74 -6.78 2.41
C ARG A 108 -17.40 -6.25 1.92
N ARG A 109 -17.05 -6.56 0.67
CA ARG A 109 -15.90 -5.95 0.01
C ARG A 109 -16.28 -4.54 -0.45
N THR A 110 -15.68 -3.53 0.14
CA THR A 110 -15.96 -2.11 -0.15
C THR A 110 -15.04 -1.52 -1.22
N ARG A 111 -13.88 -2.14 -1.44
CA ARG A 111 -12.85 -1.73 -2.40
C ARG A 111 -12.12 -2.95 -2.97
N ASP A 112 -11.78 -2.89 -4.26
CA ASP A 112 -10.91 -3.83 -4.94
C ASP A 112 -9.96 -3.09 -5.87
N GLY A 113 -8.69 -3.01 -5.48
CA GLY A 113 -7.74 -2.15 -6.18
C GLY A 113 -8.28 -0.73 -6.33
N LEU A 114 -8.36 -0.23 -7.56
CA LEU A 114 -8.86 1.12 -7.86
C LEU A 114 -10.40 1.22 -7.78
N PHE A 115 -11.10 0.09 -7.80
CA PHE A 115 -12.55 0.07 -7.83
C PHE A 115 -13.13 0.13 -6.44
N THR A 116 -14.15 0.96 -6.26
CA THR A 116 -14.93 1.02 -5.01
C THR A 116 -16.31 0.42 -5.21
N SER A 117 -16.94 0.03 -4.12
CA SER A 117 -18.31 -0.49 -4.12
C SER A 117 -19.35 0.47 -4.71
N ARG A 118 -19.04 1.77 -4.84
CA ARG A 118 -19.90 2.77 -5.51
C ARG A 118 -19.89 2.65 -7.03
N GLN A 119 -18.79 2.13 -7.60
CA GLN A 119 -18.63 1.90 -9.03
C GLN A 119 -19.12 0.52 -9.46
N ALA A 120 -19.54 -0.32 -8.51
CA ALA A 120 -20.06 -1.65 -8.79
C ALA A 120 -21.50 -1.57 -9.33
N LEU A 121 -21.75 -2.19 -10.49
CA LEU A 121 -23.09 -2.31 -11.06
C LEU A 121 -23.92 -3.31 -10.26
N THR A 122 -25.11 -2.90 -9.83
CA THR A 122 -26.08 -3.78 -9.17
C THR A 122 -26.72 -4.72 -10.19
N ARG A 123 -27.29 -5.84 -9.73
CA ARG A 123 -27.88 -6.87 -10.61
C ARG A 123 -28.98 -6.33 -11.55
N ASN A 124 -29.67 -5.27 -11.13
CA ASN A 124 -30.72 -4.64 -11.92
C ASN A 124 -30.17 -3.72 -13.02
N GLN A 125 -28.87 -3.46 -13.02
CA GLN A 125 -28.14 -2.56 -13.92
C GLN A 125 -27.09 -3.34 -14.75
N TRP A 126 -27.39 -4.60 -15.06
CA TRP A 126 -26.55 -5.45 -15.92
C TRP A 126 -26.98 -5.39 -17.38
N SER A 127 -27.42 -4.21 -17.85
CA SER A 127 -27.65 -3.99 -19.28
C SER A 127 -26.32 -3.71 -19.99
N ALA A 128 -26.23 -4.05 -21.28
CA ALA A 128 -25.07 -3.72 -22.10
C ALA A 128 -24.79 -2.20 -22.10
N ALA A 129 -25.84 -1.38 -22.07
CA ALA A 129 -25.72 0.08 -21.99
C ALA A 129 -25.07 0.53 -20.65
N ASP A 130 -25.49 -0.04 -19.53
CA ASP A 130 -24.97 0.28 -18.21
C ASP A 130 -23.49 -0.11 -18.07
N VAL A 131 -23.12 -1.29 -18.61
CA VAL A 131 -21.73 -1.75 -18.64
C VAL A 131 -20.86 -0.83 -19.49
N LEU A 132 -21.33 -0.45 -20.69
CA LEU A 132 -20.61 0.49 -21.55
C LEU A 132 -20.41 1.84 -20.86
N GLN A 133 -21.44 2.35 -20.20
CA GLN A 133 -21.38 3.60 -19.46
C GLN A 133 -20.37 3.53 -18.30
N ALA A 134 -20.39 2.45 -17.50
CA ALA A 134 -19.45 2.26 -16.40
C ALA A 134 -18.01 2.19 -16.89
N VAL A 135 -17.75 1.50 -18.01
CA VAL A 135 -16.43 1.44 -18.65
C VAL A 135 -15.98 2.83 -19.11
N GLN A 136 -16.85 3.60 -19.75
CA GLN A 136 -16.53 4.96 -20.21
C GLN A 136 -16.22 5.90 -19.04
N GLN A 137 -17.02 5.86 -17.98
CA GLN A 137 -16.81 6.68 -16.77
C GLN A 137 -15.45 6.38 -16.13
N HIS A 138 -15.06 5.12 -16.05
CA HIS A 138 -13.75 4.74 -15.53
C HIS A 138 -12.60 5.24 -16.39
N ARG A 139 -12.70 5.13 -17.73
CA ARG A 139 -11.66 5.63 -18.64
C ARG A 139 -11.45 7.14 -18.51
N CYS A 140 -12.51 7.90 -18.29
CA CYS A 140 -12.43 9.35 -18.09
C CYS A 140 -11.74 9.71 -16.75
N THR A 141 -12.10 8.98 -15.68
CA THR A 141 -11.52 9.20 -14.34
C THR A 141 -10.01 8.90 -14.34
N GLU A 142 -9.60 7.79 -14.95
CA GLU A 142 -8.18 7.39 -15.08
C GLU A 142 -7.33 8.44 -15.83
N GLN A 143 -7.88 9.07 -16.88
CA GLN A 143 -7.17 10.10 -17.64
C GLN A 143 -6.96 11.36 -16.79
N THR A 144 -7.98 11.76 -16.04
CA THR A 144 -7.92 12.93 -15.15
C THR A 144 -6.89 12.73 -14.04
N GLU A 145 -6.84 11.53 -13.44
CA GLU A 145 -5.87 11.21 -12.40
C GLU A 145 -4.42 11.17 -12.91
N LYS A 146 -4.18 10.66 -14.13
CA LYS A 146 -2.84 10.65 -14.75
C LYS A 146 -2.34 12.06 -15.03
N THR A 147 -3.18 12.94 -15.55
CA THR A 147 -2.83 14.35 -15.80
C THR A 147 -2.60 15.12 -14.49
N ALA A 148 -3.34 14.79 -13.42
CA ALA A 148 -3.14 15.42 -12.11
C ALA A 148 -1.80 15.00 -11.45
N ARG A 149 -1.41 13.72 -11.53
CA ARG A 149 -0.14 13.22 -10.98
C ARG A 149 1.09 13.81 -11.68
N GLN A 150 1.01 14.08 -12.99
CA GLN A 150 2.09 14.73 -13.74
C GLN A 150 2.33 16.18 -13.31
N ARG A 151 1.30 16.92 -12.85
CA ARG A 151 1.46 18.30 -12.35
C ARG A 151 2.14 18.40 -10.99
N SER A 152 2.11 17.35 -10.18
CA SER A 152 2.79 17.32 -8.87
C SER A 152 4.29 16.99 -8.93
N GLU A 153 4.80 16.54 -10.09
CA GLU A 153 6.22 16.22 -10.28
C GLU A 153 7.03 17.34 -10.97
N GLU A 154 6.38 18.38 -11.49
CA GLU A 154 7.02 19.53 -12.13
C GLU A 154 7.07 20.74 -11.17
N SER A 155 7.96 20.68 -10.18
CA SER A 155 8.41 21.85 -9.43
C SER A 155 9.87 22.18 -9.84
N PRO A 156 10.19 23.41 -10.28
CA PRO A 156 11.49 23.70 -10.89
C PRO A 156 12.63 23.62 -9.86
N ARG A 157 13.68 22.88 -10.21
CA ARG A 157 14.96 22.85 -9.50
C ARG A 157 15.50 24.28 -9.40
N ARG A 158 15.53 24.85 -8.19
CA ARG A 158 16.38 26.00 -7.87
C ARG A 158 17.83 25.55 -7.96
N THR A 159 18.52 25.92 -9.03
CA THR A 159 19.99 25.90 -9.07
C THR A 159 20.49 27.01 -8.13
N CYS A 160 21.01 26.61 -6.96
CA CYS A 160 21.77 27.50 -6.11
C CYS A 160 23.23 27.46 -6.60
N SER A 161 23.69 28.55 -7.21
CA SER A 161 25.08 28.77 -7.57
C SER A 161 25.94 28.94 -6.31
N THR A 162 26.85 28.01 -6.07
CA THR A 162 27.93 28.18 -5.09
C THR A 162 29.02 29.08 -5.66
N GLU A 163 29.13 30.29 -5.13
CA GLU A 163 30.33 31.13 -5.18
C GLU A 163 31.53 30.39 -4.55
N LYS A 164 32.60 30.21 -5.32
CA LYS A 164 33.90 29.75 -4.81
C LYS A 164 34.68 30.93 -4.24
N ALA A 165 34.70 31.06 -2.92
CA ALA A 165 35.68 31.89 -2.21
C ALA A 165 37.06 31.19 -2.21
N LYS A 166 38.01 31.73 -2.97
CA LYS A 166 39.41 31.28 -2.98
C LYS A 166 40.19 32.04 -1.91
N ARG A 167 40.46 31.40 -0.77
CA ARG A 167 41.50 31.83 0.18
C ARG A 167 42.77 31.03 -0.13
N THR A 168 43.81 31.70 -0.59
CA THR A 168 45.17 31.16 -0.64
C THR A 168 46.05 32.05 0.23
N SER A 169 46.43 31.51 1.38
CA SER A 169 47.45 32.02 2.27
C SER A 169 48.74 31.23 2.01
N THR A 170 49.80 31.90 1.59
CA THR A 170 51.16 31.39 1.77
C THR A 170 52.10 32.56 1.96
N GLY A 171 52.65 32.68 3.18
CA GLY A 171 53.76 33.57 3.49
C GLY A 171 54.99 32.73 3.84
N LYS A 172 56.04 32.86 3.04
CA LYS A 172 57.43 33.10 3.44
C LYS A 172 58.27 33.28 2.18
#